data_AF-A0A4Y2FR90-F1
#
_entry.id   AF-A0A4Y2FR90-F1
#
_cell.length_a   1.000
_cell.length_b   1.000
_cell.length_c   1.000
_cell.angle_alpha   90.00
_cell.angle_beta   90.00
_cell.angle_gamma   90.00
#
_symmetry.space_group_name_H-M   'P 1'
#
loop_
_entity.id
_entity.type
_entity.pdbx_description
1 polymer ?
#
loop_
_entity_poly.entity_id
_entity_poly.type
_entity_poly.pdbx_seq_one_letter_code
_entity_poly.pdbx_strand_id
1 'polypeptide(L)'
;MEHHIPGATKPLMVFCRGTQHSRPWGGPLLIRMGCSPSHSTCACSGYLFIPHELSRVSGFICQGMILRRYPARFASWFAYHLSNFQFRWNWDDWSDCISLDPLHPRPVFIRETLAKCMRLSYHQRIVDLMPEGFSNLLPLKPVTLCKYEQEGAEALPGTVAAQQLLGALKERCTAEEALLVIKDLPNPLQEDDVEPTHNPLKIDVFVQTLLKYADKSFSHAFAAVAKYHTVLKVLSTSEEAQICILRSMFELWHCNQQMMVGLVTKFLKAKVVESSAVANWLFSKEMASEFPKFYIWEILHLTIREMIRHVTKFQKQVEESKKKLQSQNDAMEEDDDDEDSNHEKPSEEMIEEMEEKLDTTQSELKNLFLIIFQRFIMLLTEHIARCEAEGIDFNNFWFKSTLGRLQEVFFQHHEQVFKYVDTLESLLFTSDIDHHILSVFQQFCALKA
;
A
#
# COMPACT_ATOMS: atom_id res chain seq x y z
N MET A 1 7.21 -9.08 -68.05
CA MET A 1 7.93 -7.92 -67.49
C MET A 1 6.99 -6.74 -67.58
N GLU A 2 6.83 -6.05 -66.45
CA GLU A 2 6.25 -4.70 -66.27
C GLU A 2 4.85 -4.41 -66.81
N HIS A 3 3.91 -4.15 -65.89
CA HIS A 3 2.86 -3.17 -66.13
C HIS A 3 2.62 -2.32 -64.86
N HIS A 4 2.67 -1.00 -65.09
CA HIS A 4 2.34 0.12 -64.20
C HIS A 4 0.97 0.02 -63.52
N ILE A 5 0.81 0.70 -62.37
CA ILE A 5 -0.08 1.88 -62.17
C ILE A 5 0.11 2.47 -60.74
N PRO A 6 0.14 3.80 -60.57
CA PRO A 6 0.23 4.50 -59.28
C PRO A 6 -1.12 5.04 -58.73
N GLY A 7 -1.20 5.15 -57.39
CA GLY A 7 -1.84 6.23 -56.60
C GLY A 7 -3.36 6.50 -56.66
N ALA A 8 -4.05 6.40 -55.51
CA ALA A 8 -5.06 7.38 -55.04
C ALA A 8 -5.58 7.07 -53.62
N THR A 9 -5.87 8.15 -52.90
CA THR A 9 -6.24 8.30 -51.47
C THR A 9 -7.75 8.27 -51.15
N LYS A 10 -8.06 8.03 -49.86
CA LYS A 10 -9.25 8.37 -49.03
C LYS A 10 -10.31 7.25 -48.79
N PRO A 11 -11.27 7.40 -47.83
CA PRO A 11 -11.14 7.01 -46.43
C PRO A 11 -12.28 6.05 -45.98
N LEU A 12 -12.05 5.18 -44.98
CA LEU A 12 -13.13 4.34 -44.43
C LEU A 12 -13.63 4.91 -43.09
N MET A 13 -14.80 5.55 -43.17
CA MET A 13 -15.73 5.73 -42.05
C MET A 13 -16.10 4.36 -41.47
N VAL A 14 -15.97 4.19 -40.16
CA VAL A 14 -16.58 3.06 -39.46
C VAL A 14 -17.82 3.54 -38.73
N PHE A 15 -18.96 3.03 -39.17
CA PHE A 15 -20.28 3.22 -38.61
C PHE A 15 -20.40 2.54 -37.24
N CYS A 16 -20.90 3.28 -36.23
CA CYS A 16 -21.48 2.71 -35.03
C CYS A 16 -22.88 2.15 -35.35
N ARG A 17 -23.12 0.85 -35.08
CA ARG A 17 -24.46 0.30 -34.86
C ARG A 17 -24.47 -0.50 -33.57
N GLY A 18 -25.30 -0.06 -32.64
CA GLY A 18 -25.66 -0.82 -31.45
C GLY A 18 -26.66 -1.92 -31.78
N THR A 19 -26.56 -3.03 -31.06
CA THR A 19 -27.66 -3.98 -30.86
C THR A 19 -27.58 -4.49 -29.42
N GLN A 20 -28.69 -4.33 -28.70
CA GLN A 20 -28.96 -4.97 -27.42
C GLN A 20 -29.43 -6.41 -27.68
N HIS A 21 -28.89 -7.38 -26.96
CA HIS A 21 -29.69 -8.45 -26.35
C HIS A 21 -28.95 -9.16 -25.20
N SER A 22 -29.77 -9.77 -24.37
CA SER A 22 -29.63 -10.05 -22.94
C SER A 22 -29.09 -11.45 -22.57
N ARG A 23 -28.51 -11.52 -21.34
CA ARG A 23 -28.50 -12.61 -20.32
C ARG A 23 -27.27 -13.57 -20.22
N PRO A 24 -27.00 -14.16 -19.02
CA PRO A 24 -25.76 -13.89 -18.25
C PRO A 24 -24.97 -15.14 -17.83
N TRP A 25 -23.65 -15.05 -17.67
CA TRP A 25 -22.85 -15.98 -16.87
C TRP A 25 -21.71 -15.22 -16.16
N GLY A 26 -21.55 -15.48 -14.86
CA GLY A 26 -20.74 -14.70 -13.92
C GLY A 26 -19.25 -15.04 -13.92
N GLY A 27 -18.45 -13.98 -13.74
CA GLY A 27 -16.99 -13.98 -13.56
C GLY A 27 -16.54 -12.57 -13.11
N PRO A 28 -15.40 -12.43 -12.40
CA PRO A 28 -15.25 -11.45 -11.32
C PRO A 28 -15.16 -9.99 -11.78
N LEU A 29 -15.90 -9.14 -11.05
CA LEU A 29 -15.94 -7.68 -11.16
C LEU A 29 -14.53 -7.08 -11.17
N LEU A 30 -14.08 -6.64 -12.36
CA LEU A 30 -13.17 -5.51 -12.44
C LEU A 30 -13.88 -4.30 -11.87
N ILE A 31 -13.32 -3.75 -10.80
CA ILE A 31 -13.75 -2.51 -10.18
C ILE A 31 -13.70 -1.41 -11.24
N ARG A 32 -14.86 -1.09 -11.84
CA ARG A 32 -15.08 0.16 -12.55
C ARG A 32 -14.92 1.27 -11.51
N MET A 33 -13.76 1.93 -11.50
CA MET A 33 -13.67 3.27 -10.92
C MET A 33 -14.60 4.16 -11.77
N GLY A 34 -15.79 4.43 -11.25
CA GLY A 34 -16.65 5.48 -11.76
C GLY A 34 -15.98 6.83 -11.50
N CYS A 35 -15.24 7.33 -12.48
CA CYS A 35 -14.88 8.74 -12.55
C CYS A 35 -15.67 9.38 -13.68
N SER A 36 -16.31 10.50 -13.36
CA SER A 36 -17.05 11.37 -14.29
C SER A 36 -16.23 11.69 -15.55
N PRO A 37 -16.81 11.62 -16.76
CA PRO A 37 -16.11 11.72 -18.03
C PRO A 37 -15.87 13.18 -18.45
N SER A 38 -15.21 13.99 -17.63
CA SER A 38 -15.03 15.42 -17.94
C SER A 38 -13.64 15.79 -18.50
N HIS A 39 -12.56 15.14 -18.08
CA HIS A 39 -11.20 15.64 -18.38
C HIS A 39 -10.57 15.09 -19.66
N SER A 40 -10.70 13.79 -19.96
CA SER A 40 -10.33 13.24 -21.28
C SER A 40 -11.19 13.84 -22.40
N THR A 41 -12.43 14.20 -22.05
CA THR A 41 -13.41 14.83 -22.94
C THR A 41 -13.05 16.29 -23.24
N CYS A 42 -12.54 17.06 -22.26
CA CYS A 42 -12.09 18.45 -22.48
C CYS A 42 -10.95 18.54 -23.51
N ALA A 43 -9.94 17.69 -23.44
CA ALA A 43 -8.84 17.68 -24.42
C ALA A 43 -9.31 17.27 -25.83
N CYS A 44 -10.36 16.45 -25.93
CA CYS A 44 -10.98 16.09 -27.20
C CYS A 44 -11.91 17.18 -27.76
N SER A 45 -12.45 18.06 -26.91
CA SER A 45 -13.41 19.11 -27.31
C SER A 45 -12.78 20.47 -27.65
N GLY A 46 -11.50 20.70 -27.37
CA GLY A 46 -10.82 21.98 -27.63
C GLY A 46 -9.59 21.86 -28.52
N TYR A 47 -9.68 22.36 -29.75
CA TYR A 47 -8.54 22.53 -30.66
C TYR A 47 -7.43 23.36 -29.99
N LEU A 48 -6.22 22.77 -29.87
CA LEU A 48 -4.91 23.34 -29.46
C LEU A 48 -4.77 24.10 -28.12
N PHE A 49 -5.82 24.68 -27.54
CA PHE A 49 -5.68 25.61 -26.41
C PHE A 49 -5.57 24.92 -25.04
N ILE A 50 -6.32 23.83 -24.84
CA ILE A 50 -6.39 23.10 -23.57
C ILE A 50 -5.08 22.33 -23.26
N PRO A 51 -4.42 21.65 -24.23
CA PRO A 51 -3.12 21.01 -23.99
C PRO A 51 -2.00 22.00 -23.65
N HIS A 52 -1.98 23.18 -24.27
CA HIS A 52 -0.95 24.21 -24.03
C HIS A 52 -1.09 24.83 -22.64
N GLU A 53 -2.31 25.17 -22.22
CA GLU A 53 -2.56 25.68 -20.87
C GLU A 53 -2.34 24.61 -19.79
N LEU A 54 -2.64 23.33 -20.06
CA LEU A 54 -2.26 22.21 -19.17
C LEU A 54 -0.74 22.06 -19.03
N SER A 55 0.01 22.24 -20.12
CA SER A 55 1.47 22.20 -20.10
C SER A 55 2.04 23.35 -19.27
N ARG A 56 1.49 24.56 -19.43
CA ARG A 56 1.86 25.75 -18.65
C ARG A 56 1.53 25.58 -17.17
N VAL A 57 0.32 25.15 -16.85
CA VAL A 57 -0.13 24.90 -15.47
C VAL A 57 0.71 23.81 -14.82
N SER A 58 1.07 22.74 -15.54
CA SER A 58 1.98 21.71 -15.01
C SER A 58 3.39 22.24 -14.74
N GLY A 59 3.89 23.16 -15.59
CA GLY A 59 5.14 23.90 -15.36
C GLY A 59 5.08 24.79 -14.12
N PHE A 60 4.02 25.58 -13.95
CA PHE A 60 3.80 26.41 -12.76
C PHE A 60 3.62 25.58 -11.48
N ILE A 61 2.96 24.42 -11.58
CA ILE A 61 2.82 23.48 -10.46
C ILE A 61 4.18 22.89 -10.08
N CYS A 62 5.03 22.58 -11.05
CA CYS A 62 6.40 22.13 -10.81
C CYS A 62 7.30 23.21 -10.17
N GLN A 63 6.93 24.49 -10.30
CA GLN A 63 7.63 25.63 -9.70
C GLN A 63 6.97 26.14 -8.38
N GLY A 64 5.81 25.60 -7.97
CA GLY A 64 4.92 26.24 -6.98
C GLY A 64 4.50 25.42 -5.74
N MET A 65 3.51 25.95 -5.00
CA MET A 65 3.03 25.47 -3.69
C MET A 65 2.35 24.10 -3.71
N ILE A 66 1.84 23.63 -4.85
CA ILE A 66 1.10 22.37 -4.96
C ILE A 66 2.03 21.15 -4.74
N LEU A 67 3.28 21.24 -5.20
CA LEU A 67 4.30 20.24 -4.89
C LEU A 67 4.61 20.14 -3.40
N ARG A 68 4.42 21.23 -2.65
CA ARG A 68 4.67 21.24 -1.20
C ARG A 68 3.53 20.63 -0.39
N ARG A 69 2.29 20.64 -0.91
CA ARG A 69 1.10 20.25 -0.12
C ARG A 69 0.41 18.96 -0.58
N TYR A 70 0.44 18.63 -1.88
CA TYR A 70 -0.22 17.43 -2.42
C TYR A 70 0.59 16.70 -3.52
N PRO A 71 1.87 16.39 -3.31
CA PRO A 71 2.74 15.87 -4.37
C PRO A 71 2.31 14.48 -4.89
N ALA A 72 1.72 13.63 -4.03
CA ALA A 72 1.27 12.28 -4.42
C ALA A 72 0.08 12.29 -5.40
N ARG A 73 -0.88 13.21 -5.20
CA ARG A 73 -2.04 13.34 -6.08
C ARG A 73 -1.62 13.88 -7.45
N PHE A 74 -0.75 14.88 -7.45
CA PHE A 74 -0.24 15.47 -8.69
C PHE A 74 0.61 14.46 -9.48
N ALA A 75 1.53 13.72 -8.84
CA ALA A 75 2.32 12.68 -9.50
C ALA A 75 1.43 11.58 -10.11
N SER A 76 0.37 11.18 -9.40
CA SER A 76 -0.57 10.18 -9.90
C SER A 76 -1.38 10.67 -11.10
N TRP A 77 -1.89 11.90 -11.02
CA TRP A 77 -2.59 12.54 -12.13
C TRP A 77 -1.67 12.71 -13.35
N PHE A 78 -0.44 13.21 -13.13
CA PHE A 78 0.49 13.51 -14.22
C PHE A 78 0.97 12.23 -14.91
N ALA A 79 1.33 11.19 -14.16
CA ALA A 79 1.70 9.90 -14.74
C ALA A 79 0.55 9.28 -15.56
N TYR A 80 -0.69 9.39 -15.08
CA TYR A 80 -1.87 8.95 -15.82
C TYR A 80 -2.13 9.81 -17.06
N HIS A 81 -1.94 11.12 -16.96
CA HIS A 81 -2.02 12.02 -18.11
C HIS A 81 -1.00 11.60 -19.17
N LEU A 82 0.27 11.48 -18.80
CA LEU A 82 1.35 11.05 -19.69
C LEU A 82 1.03 9.72 -20.38
N SER A 83 0.49 8.73 -19.67
CA SER A 83 0.17 7.43 -20.28
C SER A 83 -0.87 7.51 -21.41
N ASN A 84 -1.78 8.49 -21.36
CA ASN A 84 -2.77 8.75 -22.41
C ASN A 84 -2.18 9.50 -23.62
N PHE A 85 -1.04 10.18 -23.46
CA PHE A 85 -0.34 10.93 -24.50
C PHE A 85 1.02 10.30 -24.86
N GLN A 86 1.08 8.97 -24.87
CA GLN A 86 2.25 8.17 -25.26
C GLN A 86 3.51 8.46 -24.41
N PHE A 87 3.35 9.01 -23.22
CA PHE A 87 4.40 9.45 -22.29
C PHE A 87 5.31 10.55 -22.85
N ARG A 88 4.82 11.34 -23.82
CA ARG A 88 5.57 12.47 -24.38
C ARG A 88 5.53 13.66 -23.43
N TRP A 89 6.70 14.16 -23.07
CA TRP A 89 6.88 15.37 -22.29
C TRP A 89 8.25 15.98 -22.59
N ASN A 90 8.37 17.32 -22.47
CA ASN A 90 9.66 17.99 -22.63
C ASN A 90 10.44 17.94 -21.31
N TRP A 91 11.09 16.80 -21.04
CA TRP A 91 11.81 16.57 -19.78
C TRP A 91 13.03 17.49 -19.61
N ASP A 92 13.64 17.95 -20.71
CA ASP A 92 14.80 18.84 -20.69
C ASP A 92 14.48 20.20 -20.03
N ASP A 93 13.23 20.67 -20.10
CA ASP A 93 12.79 21.91 -19.42
C ASP A 93 12.93 21.81 -17.89
N TRP A 94 13.08 20.60 -17.34
CA TRP A 94 13.17 20.33 -15.91
C TRP A 94 14.55 19.80 -15.48
N SER A 95 15.58 19.89 -16.33
CA SER A 95 16.92 19.34 -16.04
C SER A 95 17.62 19.99 -14.84
N ASP A 96 17.25 21.22 -14.49
CA ASP A 96 17.74 21.92 -13.31
C ASP A 96 17.39 21.24 -11.98
N CYS A 97 16.40 20.33 -11.96
CA CYS A 97 16.10 19.55 -10.77
C CYS A 97 17.17 18.52 -10.41
N ILE A 98 18.01 18.12 -11.37
CA ILE A 98 19.01 17.05 -11.21
C ILE A 98 20.10 17.47 -10.20
N SER A 99 20.42 18.77 -10.16
CA SER A 99 21.42 19.34 -9.24
C SER A 99 20.85 19.72 -7.87
N LEU A 100 19.56 19.54 -7.63
CA LEU A 100 18.93 19.86 -6.34
C LEU A 100 19.12 18.72 -5.34
N ASP A 101 18.90 19.04 -4.05
CA ASP A 101 18.82 18.04 -2.99
C ASP A 101 17.85 16.90 -3.40
N PRO A 102 18.21 15.61 -3.23
CA PRO A 102 17.34 14.50 -3.61
C PRO A 102 15.95 14.54 -2.97
N LEU A 103 15.80 15.11 -1.76
CA LEU A 103 14.54 15.29 -1.04
C LEU A 103 13.83 16.60 -1.41
N HIS A 104 14.42 17.45 -2.26
CA HIS A 104 13.74 18.61 -2.80
C HIS A 104 12.46 18.16 -3.54
N PRO A 105 11.33 18.90 -3.43
CA PRO A 105 10.06 18.47 -3.99
C PRO A 105 10.08 18.15 -5.49
N ARG A 106 10.93 18.84 -6.27
CA ARG A 106 11.05 18.66 -7.72
C ARG A 106 11.64 17.30 -8.14
N PRO A 107 12.88 16.92 -7.72
CA PRO A 107 13.40 15.59 -8.04
C PRO A 107 12.56 14.47 -7.41
N VAL A 108 11.98 14.67 -6.20
CA VAL A 108 11.02 13.72 -5.61
C VAL A 108 9.83 13.50 -6.55
N PHE A 109 9.20 14.58 -7.01
CA PHE A 109 8.05 14.48 -7.90
C PHE A 109 8.35 13.77 -9.22
N ILE A 110 9.50 14.06 -9.83
CA ILE A 110 9.88 13.40 -11.09
C ILE A 110 10.11 11.90 -10.84
N ARG A 111 10.88 11.52 -9.81
CA ARG A 111 11.08 10.09 -9.47
C ARG A 111 9.76 9.36 -9.27
N GLU A 112 8.85 9.97 -8.51
CA GLU A 112 7.56 9.36 -8.18
C GLU A 112 6.60 9.31 -9.38
N THR A 113 6.67 10.31 -10.26
CA THR A 113 5.94 10.29 -11.54
C THR A 113 6.47 9.17 -12.43
N LEU A 114 7.79 9.05 -12.60
CA LEU A 114 8.39 8.01 -13.44
C LEU A 114 8.13 6.61 -12.88
N ALA A 115 8.17 6.43 -11.56
CA ALA A 115 7.77 5.19 -10.91
C ALA A 115 6.30 4.82 -11.23
N LYS A 116 5.39 5.80 -11.22
CA LYS A 116 3.98 5.57 -11.60
C LYS A 116 3.80 5.34 -13.10
N CYS A 117 4.55 6.03 -13.95
CA CYS A 117 4.58 5.75 -15.40
C CYS A 117 5.06 4.33 -15.68
N MET A 118 6.06 3.83 -14.94
CA MET A 118 6.53 2.45 -15.05
C MET A 118 5.44 1.45 -14.66
N ARG A 119 4.62 1.72 -13.63
CA ARG A 119 3.47 0.87 -13.28
C ARG A 119 2.38 0.81 -14.36
N LEU A 120 2.31 1.84 -15.21
CA LEU A 120 1.39 1.93 -16.36
C LEU A 120 2.06 1.48 -17.69
N SER A 121 3.31 1.02 -17.63
CA SER A 121 4.13 0.70 -18.79
C SER A 121 5.15 -0.40 -18.42
N TYR A 122 6.34 -0.36 -18.98
CA TYR A 122 7.46 -1.23 -18.59
C TYR A 122 8.74 -0.41 -18.49
N HIS A 123 9.69 -0.88 -17.66
CA HIS A 123 10.93 -0.16 -17.32
C HIS A 123 11.66 0.38 -18.56
N GLN A 124 11.95 -0.48 -19.54
CA GLN A 124 12.73 -0.07 -20.73
C GLN A 124 12.10 1.13 -21.46
N ARG A 125 10.78 1.13 -21.65
CA ARG A 125 10.10 2.25 -22.30
C ARG A 125 10.23 3.55 -21.52
N ILE A 126 10.22 3.51 -20.19
CA ILE A 126 10.41 4.73 -19.39
C ILE A 126 11.85 5.21 -19.49
N VAL A 127 12.84 4.31 -19.49
CA VAL A 127 14.25 4.67 -19.70
C VAL A 127 14.45 5.33 -21.06
N ASP A 128 13.89 4.76 -22.13
CA ASP A 128 14.07 5.25 -23.51
C ASP A 128 13.45 6.63 -23.74
N LEU A 129 12.53 7.08 -22.88
CA LEU A 129 11.85 8.38 -22.98
C LEU A 129 12.57 9.50 -22.22
N MET A 130 13.58 9.18 -21.41
CA MET A 130 14.25 10.13 -20.53
C MET A 130 15.59 10.59 -21.12
N PRO A 131 15.95 11.88 -20.97
CA PRO A 131 17.29 12.36 -21.35
C PRO A 131 18.40 11.72 -20.50
N GLU A 132 19.62 11.63 -21.04
CA GLU A 132 20.75 10.92 -20.41
C GLU A 132 21.08 11.41 -18.98
N GLY A 133 20.88 12.70 -18.69
CA GLY A 133 21.14 13.28 -17.37
C GLY A 133 20.18 12.83 -16.26
N PHE A 134 19.06 12.18 -16.60
CA PHE A 134 18.01 11.80 -15.63
C PHE A 134 18.19 10.40 -15.03
N SER A 135 19.32 9.74 -15.26
CA SER A 135 19.58 8.37 -14.80
C SER A 135 19.33 8.15 -13.30
N ASN A 136 19.73 9.12 -12.46
CA ASN A 136 19.53 9.10 -11.01
C ASN A 136 18.06 9.27 -10.56
N LEU A 137 17.16 9.62 -11.48
CA LEU A 137 15.73 9.81 -11.22
C LEU A 137 14.87 8.66 -11.79
N LEU A 138 15.48 7.73 -12.52
CA LEU A 138 14.77 6.57 -13.07
C LEU A 138 14.37 5.58 -11.96
N PRO A 139 13.20 4.94 -12.07
CA PRO A 139 12.82 3.86 -11.18
C PRO A 139 13.74 2.65 -11.39
N LEU A 140 13.98 1.89 -10.33
CA LEU A 140 14.74 0.65 -10.42
C LEU A 140 14.02 -0.37 -11.31
N LYS A 141 14.81 -1.20 -12.00
CA LYS A 141 14.27 -2.32 -12.77
C LYS A 141 13.60 -3.31 -11.82
N PRO A 142 12.31 -3.66 -12.03
CA PRO A 142 11.57 -4.53 -11.12
C PRO A 142 12.01 -5.99 -11.29
N VAL A 143 13.03 -6.39 -10.54
CA VAL A 143 13.54 -7.77 -10.45
C VAL A 143 13.49 -8.25 -9.00
N THR A 144 13.35 -9.56 -8.79
CA THR A 144 13.50 -10.19 -7.47
C THR A 144 14.95 -10.40 -7.13
N LEU A 145 15.32 -10.21 -5.87
CA LEU A 145 16.68 -10.43 -5.38
C LEU A 145 16.66 -11.47 -4.24
N CYS A 146 16.69 -12.75 -4.61
CA CYS A 146 16.72 -13.83 -3.63
C CYS A 146 18.15 -14.06 -3.14
N LYS A 147 18.43 -13.79 -1.86
CA LYS A 147 19.78 -13.93 -1.29
C LYS A 147 20.31 -15.37 -1.31
N TYR A 148 19.44 -16.37 -1.38
CA TYR A 148 19.81 -17.79 -1.44
C TYR A 148 20.18 -18.28 -2.86
N GLU A 149 19.99 -17.45 -3.89
CA GLU A 149 20.37 -17.75 -5.29
C GLU A 149 21.59 -16.93 -5.76
N GLN A 150 22.10 -16.02 -4.94
CA GLN A 150 23.21 -15.13 -5.29
C GLN A 150 24.57 -15.84 -5.19
N GLU A 151 25.57 -15.30 -5.90
CA GLU A 151 26.95 -15.75 -5.75
C GLU A 151 27.41 -15.58 -4.30
N GLY A 152 27.98 -16.64 -3.71
CA GLY A 152 28.37 -16.66 -2.29
C GLY A 152 27.28 -17.09 -1.30
N ALA A 153 26.05 -17.38 -1.78
CA ALA A 153 24.95 -17.84 -0.94
C ALA A 153 25.25 -19.15 -0.19
N GLU A 154 26.17 -19.98 -0.66
CA GLU A 154 26.55 -21.25 -0.02
C GLU A 154 26.99 -21.08 1.44
N ALA A 155 27.56 -19.92 1.80
CA ALA A 155 27.99 -19.60 3.15
C ALA A 155 26.85 -19.08 4.06
N LEU A 156 25.69 -18.73 3.50
CA LEU A 156 24.58 -18.18 4.27
C LEU A 156 23.86 -19.29 5.05
N PRO A 157 23.54 -19.07 6.34
CA PRO A 157 22.67 -19.95 7.09
C PRO A 157 21.33 -20.12 6.38
N GLY A 158 20.85 -21.36 6.25
CA GLY A 158 19.56 -21.66 5.65
C GLY A 158 19.56 -21.89 4.12
N THR A 159 20.67 -21.68 3.40
CA THR A 159 20.73 -21.89 1.94
C THR A 159 20.37 -23.31 1.52
N VAL A 160 20.87 -24.32 2.23
CA VAL A 160 20.54 -25.73 1.96
C VAL A 160 19.04 -25.97 2.12
N ALA A 161 18.45 -25.46 3.20
CA ALA A 161 17.01 -25.58 3.44
C ALA A 161 16.19 -24.80 2.40
N ALA A 162 16.64 -23.63 1.95
CA ALA A 162 16.00 -22.86 0.89
C ALA A 162 15.98 -23.63 -0.44
N GLN A 163 17.09 -24.28 -0.80
CA GLN A 163 17.17 -25.13 -2.01
C GLN A 163 16.27 -26.36 -1.92
N GLN A 164 16.25 -27.04 -0.76
CA GLN A 164 15.35 -28.17 -0.51
C GLN A 164 13.87 -27.74 -0.58
N LEU A 165 13.54 -26.62 0.06
CA LEU A 165 12.19 -26.06 0.05
C LEU A 165 11.76 -25.66 -1.37
N LEU A 166 12.66 -25.07 -2.16
CA LEU A 166 12.37 -24.74 -3.56
C LEU A 166 12.07 -26.00 -4.39
N GLY A 167 12.81 -27.09 -4.16
CA GLY A 167 12.51 -28.40 -4.75
C GLY A 167 11.12 -28.90 -4.37
N ALA A 168 10.81 -28.92 -3.07
CA ALA A 168 9.52 -29.35 -2.55
C ALA A 168 8.34 -28.50 -3.09
N LEU A 169 8.52 -27.19 -3.20
CA LEU A 169 7.51 -26.27 -3.75
C LEU A 169 7.23 -26.57 -5.24
N LYS A 170 8.27 -26.88 -6.03
CA LYS A 170 8.13 -27.29 -7.44
C LYS A 170 7.37 -28.61 -7.58
N GLU A 171 7.57 -29.53 -6.65
CA GLU A 171 6.82 -30.79 -6.54
C GLU A 171 5.43 -30.61 -5.91
N ARG A 172 5.03 -29.36 -5.61
CA ARG A 172 3.73 -28.97 -5.07
C ARG A 172 3.44 -29.52 -3.68
N CYS A 173 4.46 -29.63 -2.84
CA CYS A 173 4.36 -30.11 -1.46
C CYS A 173 3.20 -29.49 -0.65
N THR A 174 2.76 -30.22 0.37
CA THR A 174 1.77 -29.80 1.35
C THR A 174 2.34 -28.79 2.35
N ALA A 175 1.47 -28.17 3.16
CA ALA A 175 1.91 -27.26 4.22
C ALA A 175 2.76 -27.97 5.29
N GLU A 176 2.43 -29.23 5.61
CA GLU A 176 3.16 -30.05 6.57
C GLU A 176 4.55 -30.41 6.06
N GLU A 177 4.66 -30.83 4.80
CA GLU A 177 5.95 -31.11 4.16
C GLU A 177 6.83 -29.86 4.12
N ALA A 178 6.27 -28.69 3.79
CA ALA A 178 6.99 -27.43 3.83
C ALA A 178 7.50 -27.07 5.24
N LEU A 179 6.68 -27.30 6.28
CA LEU A 179 7.07 -27.10 7.67
C LEU A 179 8.17 -28.07 8.11
N LEU A 180 8.12 -29.32 7.65
CA LEU A 180 9.15 -30.32 7.93
C LEU A 180 10.51 -29.91 7.37
N VAL A 181 10.57 -29.36 6.15
CA VAL A 181 11.82 -28.91 5.53
C VAL A 181 12.51 -27.82 6.35
N ILE A 182 11.73 -26.90 6.94
CA ILE A 182 12.28 -25.79 7.73
C ILE A 182 12.36 -26.10 9.24
N LYS A 183 11.96 -27.29 9.68
CA LYS A 183 11.83 -27.63 11.11
C LYS A 183 13.16 -27.54 11.86
N ASP A 184 14.24 -28.04 11.27
CA ASP A 184 15.53 -28.19 11.94
C ASP A 184 16.47 -26.99 11.75
N LEU A 185 15.96 -25.88 11.19
CA LEU A 185 16.72 -24.64 11.09
C LEU A 185 17.03 -24.08 12.49
N PRO A 186 18.29 -23.69 12.75
CA PRO A 186 18.69 -23.12 14.04
C PRO A 186 17.92 -21.83 14.29
N ASN A 187 17.69 -21.49 15.55
CA ASN A 187 17.12 -20.20 15.92
C ASN A 187 18.24 -19.23 16.31
N PRO A 188 18.49 -18.15 15.54
CA PRO A 188 19.50 -17.16 15.88
C PRO A 188 19.24 -16.42 17.20
N LEU A 189 17.99 -16.45 17.68
CA LEU A 189 17.58 -15.83 18.94
C LEU A 189 17.65 -16.78 20.13
N GLN A 190 18.07 -18.03 19.92
CA GLN A 190 18.20 -18.98 21.03
C GLN A 190 19.38 -18.57 21.90
N GLU A 191 19.06 -18.07 23.09
CA GLU A 191 20.00 -17.93 24.20
C GLU A 191 19.75 -19.09 25.19
N ASP A 192 20.78 -19.49 25.95
CA ASP A 192 20.82 -20.78 26.68
C ASP A 192 19.64 -21.02 27.65
N ASP A 193 18.94 -19.97 28.11
CA ASP A 193 17.88 -20.05 29.13
C ASP A 193 16.50 -19.46 28.72
N VAL A 194 16.33 -18.97 27.49
CA VAL A 194 15.05 -18.35 27.05
C VAL A 194 14.58 -18.97 25.75
N GLU A 195 13.37 -19.53 25.73
CA GLU A 195 12.74 -19.99 24.50
C GLU A 195 12.24 -18.77 23.69
N PRO A 196 12.81 -18.51 22.51
CA PRO A 196 12.45 -17.34 21.71
C PRO A 196 11.03 -17.45 21.14
N THR A 197 10.30 -16.34 21.10
CA THR A 197 8.91 -16.27 20.62
C THR A 197 8.72 -16.62 19.15
N HIS A 198 9.79 -16.50 18.36
CA HIS A 198 9.80 -16.76 16.93
C HIS A 198 11.21 -17.16 16.46
N ASN A 199 11.30 -17.72 15.25
CA ASN A 199 12.58 -18.05 14.61
C ASN A 199 12.75 -17.23 13.33
N PRO A 200 13.58 -16.17 13.34
CA PRO A 200 13.79 -15.30 12.19
C PRO A 200 14.32 -16.04 10.96
N LEU A 201 15.19 -17.04 11.14
CA LEU A 201 15.79 -17.78 10.03
C LEU A 201 14.76 -18.67 9.33
N LYS A 202 13.88 -19.36 10.09
CA LYS A 202 12.78 -20.15 9.53
C LYS A 202 11.84 -19.29 8.70
N ILE A 203 11.44 -18.14 9.26
CA ILE A 203 10.56 -17.18 8.59
C ILE A 203 11.21 -16.71 7.29
N ASP A 204 12.46 -16.29 7.37
CA ASP A 204 13.17 -15.73 6.23
C ASP A 204 13.38 -16.74 5.10
N VAL A 205 13.90 -17.94 5.41
CA VAL A 205 14.06 -19.03 4.41
C VAL A 205 12.73 -19.34 3.74
N PHE A 206 11.65 -19.47 4.52
CA PHE A 206 10.35 -19.79 3.98
C PHE A 206 9.79 -18.69 3.09
N VAL A 207 9.76 -17.44 3.56
CA VAL A 207 9.17 -16.30 2.85
C VAL A 207 9.97 -15.97 1.58
N GLN A 208 11.30 -15.92 1.66
CA GLN A 208 12.18 -15.68 0.50
C GLN A 208 11.94 -16.75 -0.58
N THR A 209 11.96 -18.03 -0.20
CA THR A 209 11.82 -19.14 -1.15
C THR A 209 10.42 -19.20 -1.76
N LEU A 210 9.37 -19.03 -0.95
CA LEU A 210 7.98 -19.07 -1.41
C LEU A 210 7.68 -17.94 -2.41
N LEU A 211 8.08 -16.72 -2.06
CA LEU A 211 7.82 -15.55 -2.91
C LEU A 211 8.70 -15.55 -4.15
N LYS A 212 9.93 -16.08 -4.07
CA LYS A 212 10.79 -16.28 -5.23
C LYS A 212 10.21 -17.31 -6.19
N TYR A 213 9.72 -18.45 -5.68
CA TYR A 213 9.01 -19.46 -6.47
C TYR A 213 7.80 -18.88 -7.23
N ALA A 214 7.16 -17.86 -6.66
CA ALA A 214 5.93 -17.27 -7.18
C ALA A 214 6.13 -15.87 -7.82
N ASP A 215 7.35 -15.54 -8.27
CA ASP A 215 7.72 -14.20 -8.73
C ASP A 215 7.19 -13.77 -10.11
N LYS A 216 6.60 -14.70 -10.86
CA LYS A 216 6.17 -14.47 -12.24
C LYS A 216 5.08 -13.41 -12.39
N SER A 217 4.12 -13.34 -11.45
CA SER A 217 3.07 -12.33 -11.47
C SER A 217 2.37 -12.20 -10.11
N PHE A 218 1.60 -11.12 -9.93
CA PHE A 218 0.73 -10.94 -8.76
C PHE A 218 -0.15 -12.15 -8.48
N SER A 219 -0.75 -12.74 -9.51
CA SER A 219 -1.63 -13.91 -9.36
C SER A 219 -0.88 -15.12 -8.81
N HIS A 220 0.36 -15.37 -9.26
CA HIS A 220 1.19 -16.47 -8.74
C HIS A 220 1.52 -16.22 -7.27
N ALA A 221 2.01 -15.03 -6.94
CA ALA A 221 2.37 -14.67 -5.57
C ALA A 221 1.15 -14.78 -4.63
N PHE A 222 -0.01 -14.27 -5.03
CA PHE A 222 -1.22 -14.33 -4.21
C PHE A 222 -1.78 -15.75 -4.07
N ALA A 223 -1.65 -16.58 -5.10
CA ALA A 223 -2.02 -17.99 -5.03
C ALA A 223 -1.08 -18.77 -4.11
N ALA A 224 0.23 -18.48 -4.15
CA ALA A 224 1.21 -19.09 -3.27
C ALA A 224 0.95 -18.74 -1.80
N VAL A 225 0.68 -17.47 -1.49
CA VAL A 225 0.30 -17.01 -0.14
C VAL A 225 -0.98 -17.69 0.34
N ALA A 226 -1.96 -17.91 -0.55
CA ALA A 226 -3.19 -18.61 -0.20
C ALA A 226 -2.96 -20.12 0.02
N LYS A 227 -2.18 -20.78 -0.84
CA LYS A 227 -1.90 -22.22 -0.76
C LYS A 227 -1.14 -22.57 0.52
N TYR A 228 -0.16 -21.74 0.90
CA TYR A 228 0.68 -21.96 2.08
C TYR A 228 0.31 -21.06 3.26
N HIS A 229 -0.95 -20.62 3.33
CA HIS A 229 -1.47 -19.77 4.40
C HIS A 229 -1.25 -20.39 5.79
N THR A 230 -1.49 -21.68 5.95
CA THR A 230 -1.26 -22.41 7.21
C THR A 230 0.17 -22.26 7.70
N VAL A 231 1.16 -22.40 6.80
CA VAL A 231 2.59 -22.26 7.16
C VAL A 231 2.88 -20.83 7.59
N LEU A 232 2.38 -19.83 6.84
CA LEU A 232 2.52 -18.42 7.20
C LEU A 232 1.91 -18.11 8.57
N LYS A 233 0.75 -18.70 8.91
CA LYS A 233 0.11 -18.52 10.22
C LYS A 233 0.90 -19.14 11.36
N VAL A 234 1.49 -20.32 11.16
CA VAL A 234 2.38 -20.96 12.15
C VAL A 234 3.65 -20.12 12.37
N LEU A 235 4.13 -19.45 11.32
CA LEU A 235 5.33 -18.61 11.38
C LEU A 235 5.07 -17.17 11.86
N SER A 236 3.80 -16.72 11.95
CA SER A 236 3.41 -15.33 12.24
C SER A 236 2.78 -15.16 13.63
N THR A 237 3.26 -15.88 14.64
CA THR A 237 2.65 -15.96 15.98
C THR A 237 2.83 -14.71 16.84
N SER A 238 3.92 -13.97 16.67
CA SER A 238 4.20 -12.71 17.38
C SER A 238 4.29 -11.52 16.42
N GLU A 239 4.23 -10.29 16.95
CA GLU A 239 4.42 -9.08 16.15
C GLU A 239 5.81 -9.05 15.49
N GLU A 240 6.86 -9.44 16.22
CA GLU A 240 8.22 -9.52 15.70
C GLU A 240 8.34 -10.55 14.56
N ALA A 241 7.62 -11.66 14.66
CA ALA A 241 7.54 -12.66 13.61
C ALA A 241 6.88 -12.10 12.34
N GLN A 242 5.79 -11.33 12.50
CA GLN A 242 5.12 -10.64 11.41
C GLN A 242 6.02 -9.59 10.76
N ILE A 243 6.79 -8.84 11.55
CA ILE A 243 7.79 -7.89 11.05
C ILE A 243 8.92 -8.63 10.30
N CYS A 244 9.34 -9.81 10.77
CA CYS A 244 10.30 -10.65 10.03
C CYS A 244 9.76 -11.08 8.65
N ILE A 245 8.46 -11.41 8.54
CA ILE A 245 7.82 -11.70 7.24
C ILE A 245 7.88 -10.48 6.32
N LEU A 246 7.55 -9.29 6.84
CA LEU A 246 7.58 -8.04 6.08
C LEU A 246 9.01 -7.69 5.63
N ARG A 247 10.00 -7.86 6.49
CA ARG A 247 11.43 -7.66 6.18
C ARG A 247 11.91 -8.62 5.09
N SER A 248 11.59 -9.90 5.22
CA SER A 248 11.95 -10.92 4.23
C SER A 248 11.32 -10.63 2.86
N MET A 249 10.07 -10.17 2.83
CA MET A 249 9.39 -9.72 1.61
C MET A 249 10.06 -8.46 1.02
N PHE A 250 10.43 -7.50 1.86
CA PHE A 250 11.11 -6.27 1.44
C PHE A 250 12.47 -6.56 0.80
N GLU A 251 13.31 -7.38 1.43
CA GLU A 251 14.62 -7.78 0.90
C GLU A 251 14.51 -8.40 -0.50
N LEU A 252 13.48 -9.22 -0.73
CA LEU A 252 13.25 -9.85 -2.04
C LEU A 252 12.75 -8.87 -3.11
N TRP A 253 11.86 -7.94 -2.73
CA TRP A 253 11.05 -7.13 -3.65
C TRP A 253 11.34 -5.62 -3.60
N HIS A 254 12.43 -5.16 -2.97
CA HIS A 254 12.72 -3.73 -2.83
C HIS A 254 12.80 -2.98 -4.18
N CYS A 255 13.16 -3.67 -5.27
CA CYS A 255 13.15 -3.12 -6.64
C CYS A 255 11.76 -3.02 -7.28
N ASN A 256 10.73 -3.62 -6.68
CA ASN A 256 9.36 -3.64 -7.20
C ASN A 256 8.35 -3.14 -6.15
N GLN A 257 8.26 -1.82 -6.04
CA GLN A 257 7.36 -1.15 -5.12
C GLN A 257 5.89 -1.55 -5.28
N GLN A 258 5.43 -1.78 -6.51
CA GLN A 258 4.04 -2.18 -6.76
C GLN A 258 3.74 -3.58 -6.22
N MET A 259 4.69 -4.51 -6.34
CA MET A 259 4.57 -5.85 -5.76
C MET A 259 4.50 -5.78 -4.23
N MET A 260 5.35 -4.96 -3.60
CA MET A 260 5.33 -4.76 -2.14
C MET A 260 3.96 -4.27 -1.65
N VAL A 261 3.39 -3.24 -2.28
CA VAL A 261 2.03 -2.76 -1.94
C VAL A 261 0.99 -3.88 -2.05
N GLY A 262 1.06 -4.67 -3.12
CA GLY A 262 0.13 -5.79 -3.34
C GLY A 262 0.28 -6.92 -2.32
N LEU A 263 1.52 -7.30 -1.97
CA LEU A 263 1.81 -8.35 -1.01
C LEU A 263 1.40 -7.95 0.41
N VAL A 264 1.72 -6.74 0.86
CA VAL A 264 1.27 -6.26 2.18
C VAL A 264 -0.26 -6.26 2.27
N THR A 265 -0.94 -5.80 1.21
CA THR A 265 -2.41 -5.88 1.12
C THR A 265 -2.91 -7.31 1.26
N LYS A 266 -2.25 -8.26 0.58
CA LYS A 266 -2.61 -9.68 0.62
C LYS A 266 -2.39 -10.27 2.01
N PHE A 267 -1.28 -9.95 2.67
CA PHE A 267 -0.98 -10.42 4.03
C PHE A 267 -1.98 -9.89 5.06
N LEU A 268 -2.36 -8.62 5.00
CA LEU A 268 -3.39 -8.03 5.86
C LEU A 268 -4.75 -8.73 5.67
N LYS A 269 -5.18 -8.90 4.40
CA LYS A 269 -6.46 -9.57 4.09
C LYS A 269 -6.48 -11.04 4.48
N ALA A 270 -5.33 -11.72 4.40
CA ALA A 270 -5.17 -13.10 4.83
C ALA A 270 -4.91 -13.24 6.34
N LYS A 271 -4.88 -12.14 7.10
CA LYS A 271 -4.56 -12.11 8.54
C LYS A 271 -3.23 -12.83 8.87
N VAL A 272 -2.27 -12.72 7.95
CA VAL A 272 -0.88 -13.17 8.13
C VAL A 272 -0.11 -12.12 8.94
N VAL A 273 -0.40 -10.84 8.69
CA VAL A 273 0.13 -9.72 9.47
C VAL A 273 -1.02 -8.84 9.93
N GLU A 274 -0.82 -8.18 11.06
CA GLU A 274 -1.73 -7.21 11.65
C GLU A 274 -1.36 -5.78 11.23
N SER A 275 -2.33 -4.88 11.37
CA SER A 275 -2.15 -3.47 11.00
C SER A 275 -1.08 -2.78 11.84
N SER A 276 -0.97 -3.14 13.12
CA SER A 276 0.06 -2.67 14.08
C SER A 276 1.46 -3.04 13.59
N ALA A 277 1.68 -4.32 13.27
CA ALA A 277 2.96 -4.82 12.76
C ALA A 277 3.39 -4.10 11.49
N VAL A 278 2.46 -3.85 10.55
CA VAL A 278 2.74 -3.08 9.33
C VAL A 278 3.12 -1.64 9.67
N ALA A 279 2.38 -0.96 10.55
CA ALA A 279 2.72 0.39 10.98
C ALA A 279 4.12 0.43 11.60
N ASN A 280 4.41 -0.43 12.58
CA ASN A 280 5.71 -0.50 13.24
C ASN A 280 6.86 -0.80 12.26
N TRP A 281 6.65 -1.69 11.28
CA TRP A 281 7.63 -1.95 10.23
C TRP A 281 7.90 -0.72 9.35
N LEU A 282 6.88 0.03 8.94
CA LEU A 282 7.06 1.22 8.09
C LEU A 282 7.87 2.34 8.78
N PHE A 283 7.77 2.46 10.10
CA PHE A 283 8.52 3.42 10.93
C PHE A 283 9.82 2.84 11.51
N SER A 284 10.21 1.63 11.11
CA SER A 284 11.44 0.98 11.59
C SER A 284 12.69 1.65 11.03
N LYS A 285 13.84 1.41 11.68
CA LYS A 285 15.13 1.99 11.25
C LYS A 285 15.57 1.44 9.90
N GLU A 286 15.20 0.19 9.59
CA GLU A 286 15.48 -0.48 8.33
C GLU A 286 14.79 0.23 7.15
N MET A 287 13.61 0.83 7.38
CA MET A 287 12.84 1.54 6.37
C MET A 287 13.21 3.02 6.24
N ALA A 288 14.18 3.52 7.01
CA ALA A 288 14.51 4.95 7.07
C ALA A 288 14.92 5.56 5.71
N SER A 289 15.66 4.81 4.88
CA SER A 289 16.06 5.24 3.53
C SER A 289 14.90 5.27 2.54
N GLU A 290 13.90 4.41 2.75
CA GLU A 290 12.72 4.28 1.89
C GLU A 290 11.58 5.21 2.31
N PHE A 291 11.57 5.64 3.58
CA PHE A 291 10.52 6.44 4.22
C PHE A 291 10.03 7.65 3.40
N PRO A 292 10.88 8.42 2.70
CA PRO A 292 10.40 9.54 1.88
C PRO A 292 9.60 9.14 0.63
N LYS A 293 9.71 7.89 0.16
CA LYS A 293 9.13 7.43 -1.11
C LYS A 293 7.62 7.20 -0.99
N PHE A 294 6.87 7.45 -2.07
CA PHE A 294 5.39 7.49 -1.97
C PHE A 294 4.76 6.13 -1.68
N TYR A 295 5.39 5.03 -2.10
CA TYR A 295 4.82 3.71 -1.88
C TYR A 295 4.71 3.33 -0.40
N ILE A 296 5.59 3.86 0.47
CA ILE A 296 5.50 3.70 1.94
C ILE A 296 4.17 4.25 2.46
N TRP A 297 3.83 5.46 2.03
CA TRP A 297 2.59 6.13 2.40
C TRP A 297 1.37 5.48 1.74
N GLU A 298 1.52 4.95 0.52
CA GLU A 298 0.49 4.11 -0.10
C GLU A 298 0.17 2.87 0.75
N ILE A 299 1.19 2.18 1.30
CA ILE A 299 1.02 1.04 2.21
C ILE A 299 0.36 1.49 3.52
N LEU A 300 0.81 2.59 4.14
CA LEU A 300 0.26 3.09 5.39
C LEU A 300 -1.25 3.41 5.25
N HIS A 301 -1.61 4.24 4.26
CA HIS A 301 -3.01 4.61 4.07
C HIS A 301 -3.85 3.42 3.61
N LEU A 302 -3.28 2.46 2.88
CA LEU A 302 -3.98 1.22 2.56
C LEU A 302 -4.28 0.41 3.82
N THR A 303 -3.30 0.27 4.71
CA THR A 303 -3.45 -0.45 5.99
C THR A 303 -4.57 0.16 6.83
N ILE A 304 -4.57 1.49 6.98
CA ILE A 304 -5.65 2.21 7.69
C ILE A 304 -7.00 1.96 7.01
N ARG A 305 -7.09 2.09 5.68
CA ARG A 305 -8.36 1.86 4.95
C ARG A 305 -8.87 0.43 5.06
N GLU A 306 -7.98 -0.57 5.06
CA GLU A 306 -8.38 -1.96 5.26
C GLU A 306 -8.94 -2.16 6.68
N MET A 307 -8.33 -1.54 7.70
CA MET A 307 -8.83 -1.62 9.07
C MET A 307 -10.17 -0.90 9.24
N ILE A 308 -10.33 0.30 8.68
CA ILE A 308 -11.62 1.01 8.66
C ILE A 308 -12.69 0.17 7.97
N ARG A 309 -12.38 -0.42 6.80
CA ARG A 309 -13.33 -1.29 6.09
C ARG A 309 -13.71 -2.52 6.92
N HIS A 310 -12.76 -3.09 7.66
CA HIS A 310 -13.00 -4.21 8.56
C HIS A 310 -14.01 -3.81 9.66
N VAL A 311 -13.77 -2.70 10.36
CA VAL A 311 -14.67 -2.14 11.37
C VAL A 311 -16.06 -1.87 10.77
N THR A 312 -16.15 -1.12 9.68
CA THR A 312 -17.44 -0.78 9.07
C THR A 312 -18.23 -2.01 8.62
N LYS A 313 -17.54 -3.03 8.10
CA LYS A 313 -18.20 -4.29 7.72
C LYS A 313 -18.76 -5.03 8.93
N PHE A 314 -17.97 -5.15 10.01
CA PHE A 314 -18.42 -5.79 11.25
C PHE A 314 -19.57 -5.00 11.90
N GLN A 315 -19.49 -3.67 11.95
CA GLN A 315 -20.57 -2.81 12.44
C GLN A 315 -21.89 -3.08 11.71
N LYS A 316 -21.83 -3.14 10.38
CA LYS A 316 -23.01 -3.43 9.56
C LYS A 316 -23.56 -4.83 9.81
N GLN A 317 -22.70 -5.84 10.01
CA GLN A 317 -23.13 -7.21 10.33
C GLN A 317 -23.83 -7.30 11.68
N VAL A 318 -23.32 -6.60 12.70
CA VAL A 318 -23.97 -6.49 14.01
C VAL A 318 -25.34 -5.83 13.88
N GLU A 319 -25.42 -4.69 13.19
CA GLU A 319 -26.68 -3.95 13.02
C GLU A 319 -27.74 -4.76 12.25
N GLU A 320 -27.33 -5.49 11.20
CA GLU A 320 -28.22 -6.38 10.45
C GLU A 320 -28.75 -7.54 11.31
N SER A 321 -27.90 -8.14 12.16
CA SER A 321 -28.32 -9.19 13.08
C SER A 321 -29.27 -8.68 14.17
N LYS A 322 -29.02 -7.48 14.70
CA LYS A 322 -29.93 -6.82 15.66
C LYS A 322 -31.31 -6.54 15.07
N LYS A 323 -31.36 -6.00 13.85
CA LYS A 323 -32.63 -5.73 13.16
C LYS A 323 -33.44 -7.01 12.92
N LYS A 324 -32.77 -8.11 12.58
CA LYS A 324 -33.43 -9.42 12.40
C LYS A 324 -34.04 -9.93 13.72
N LEU A 325 -33.32 -9.80 14.83
CA LEU A 325 -33.84 -10.20 16.14
C LEU A 325 -35.04 -9.33 16.57
N GLN A 326 -34.96 -8.01 16.38
CA GLN A 326 -36.07 -7.08 16.69
C GLN A 326 -37.32 -7.40 15.86
N SER A 327 -37.19 -7.56 14.54
CA SER A 327 -38.32 -7.91 13.68
C SER A 327 -38.97 -9.26 14.02
N GLN A 328 -38.22 -10.16 14.68
CA GLN A 328 -38.74 -11.45 15.13
C GLN A 328 -39.51 -11.30 16.44
N ASN A 329 -39.01 -10.53 17.39
CA ASN A 329 -39.74 -10.25 18.62
C ASN A 329 -41.07 -9.55 18.30
N ASP A 330 -41.06 -8.59 17.37
CA ASP A 330 -42.28 -7.90 16.92
C ASP A 330 -43.26 -8.87 16.22
N ALA A 331 -42.77 -9.87 15.46
CA ALA A 331 -43.61 -10.86 14.78
C ALA A 331 -44.16 -11.96 15.71
N MET A 332 -43.40 -12.36 16.75
CA MET A 332 -43.88 -13.28 17.79
C MET A 332 -44.92 -12.62 18.71
N GLU A 333 -44.97 -11.28 18.76
CA GLU A 333 -46.03 -10.53 19.44
C GLU A 333 -47.33 -10.40 18.60
N GLU A 334 -47.28 -10.66 17.29
CA GLU A 334 -48.41 -10.44 16.35
C GLU A 334 -49.08 -11.72 15.78
N ASP A 335 -48.51 -12.93 15.88
CA ASP A 335 -49.18 -14.18 15.43
C ASP A 335 -48.67 -15.46 16.17
N ASP A 336 -49.59 -16.31 16.65
CA ASP A 336 -49.33 -17.49 17.51
C ASP A 336 -49.32 -18.83 16.74
N ASP A 337 -49.34 -18.82 15.41
CA ASP A 337 -49.39 -20.07 14.61
C ASP A 337 -48.62 -19.91 13.28
N ASP A 338 -47.35 -20.34 13.23
CA ASP A 338 -46.83 -21.13 12.10
C ASP A 338 -45.38 -21.62 12.34
N GLU A 339 -45.26 -22.91 12.63
CA GLU A 339 -44.01 -23.67 12.63
C GLU A 339 -43.54 -23.98 11.20
N ASP A 340 -42.86 -23.05 10.51
CA ASP A 340 -41.84 -23.45 9.51
C ASP A 340 -40.92 -22.28 9.11
N SER A 341 -39.66 -22.29 9.57
CA SER A 341 -38.54 -22.02 8.67
C SER A 341 -37.20 -22.39 9.31
N ASN A 342 -36.50 -23.28 8.63
CA ASN A 342 -35.16 -23.76 8.94
C ASN A 342 -34.06 -22.74 8.57
N HIS A 343 -34.24 -21.47 8.97
CA HIS A 343 -33.19 -20.46 8.90
C HIS A 343 -32.39 -20.47 10.20
N GLU A 344 -31.07 -20.65 10.13
CA GLU A 344 -30.16 -20.47 11.27
C GLU A 344 -30.44 -19.11 11.96
N LYS A 345 -31.02 -19.18 13.15
CA LYS A 345 -31.58 -18.05 13.90
C LYS A 345 -30.45 -17.38 14.70
N PRO A 346 -30.22 -16.06 14.59
CA PRO A 346 -29.26 -15.37 15.45
C PRO A 346 -29.83 -15.29 16.87
N SER A 347 -29.19 -15.96 17.84
CA SER A 347 -29.55 -15.83 19.26
C SER A 347 -29.06 -14.50 19.84
N GLU A 348 -29.63 -14.08 20.96
CA GLU A 348 -29.18 -12.90 21.71
C GLU A 348 -27.70 -13.05 22.12
N GLU A 349 -27.29 -14.24 22.59
CA GLU A 349 -25.89 -14.59 22.89
C GLU A 349 -24.95 -14.40 21.68
N MET A 350 -25.40 -14.81 20.47
CA MET A 350 -24.59 -14.60 19.25
C MET A 350 -24.42 -13.12 18.94
N ILE A 351 -25.43 -12.28 19.21
CA ILE A 351 -25.34 -10.83 19.01
C ILE A 351 -24.36 -10.23 20.02
N GLU A 352 -24.47 -10.59 21.29
CA GLU A 352 -23.52 -10.15 22.33
C GLU A 352 -22.07 -10.49 21.95
N GLU A 353 -21.79 -11.73 21.53
CA GLU A 353 -20.47 -12.12 21.03
C GLU A 353 -20.00 -11.29 19.82
N MET A 354 -20.91 -10.95 18.90
CA MET A 354 -20.56 -10.11 17.75
C MET A 354 -20.26 -8.67 18.17
N GLU A 355 -20.93 -8.16 19.20
CA GLU A 355 -20.65 -6.84 19.79
C GLU A 355 -19.29 -6.80 20.47
N GLU A 356 -18.95 -7.81 21.28
CA GLU A 356 -17.62 -7.91 21.90
C GLU A 356 -16.49 -7.95 20.85
N LYS A 357 -16.69 -8.72 19.78
CA LYS A 357 -15.76 -8.77 18.64
C LYS A 357 -15.67 -7.42 17.93
N LEU A 358 -16.79 -6.70 17.81
CA LEU A 358 -16.82 -5.37 17.22
C LEU A 358 -16.03 -4.37 18.08
N ASP A 359 -16.24 -4.35 19.39
CA ASP A 359 -15.54 -3.45 20.31
C ASP A 359 -14.03 -3.72 20.31
N THR A 360 -13.64 -4.99 20.28
CA THR A 360 -12.24 -5.40 20.11
C THR A 360 -11.66 -4.83 18.80
N THR A 361 -12.39 -4.97 17.69
CA THR A 361 -11.94 -4.47 16.38
C THR A 361 -11.90 -2.93 16.34
N GLN A 362 -12.81 -2.24 17.03
CA GLN A 362 -12.77 -0.78 17.16
C GLN A 362 -11.56 -0.32 18.00
N SER A 363 -11.25 -1.06 19.06
CA SER A 363 -10.05 -0.85 19.88
C SER A 363 -8.77 -1.03 19.07
N GLU A 364 -8.69 -2.06 18.22
CA GLU A 364 -7.58 -2.26 17.29
C GLU A 364 -7.42 -1.07 16.32
N LEU A 365 -8.51 -0.51 15.78
CA LEU A 365 -8.45 0.68 14.92
C LEU A 365 -7.97 1.91 15.68
N LYS A 366 -8.45 2.12 16.91
CA LYS A 366 -7.98 3.20 17.78
C LYS A 366 -6.48 3.05 18.05
N ASN A 367 -6.04 1.86 18.46
CA ASN A 367 -4.65 1.55 18.75
C ASN A 367 -3.76 1.73 17.52
N LEU A 368 -4.23 1.39 16.32
CA LEU A 368 -3.52 1.65 15.07
C LEU A 368 -3.24 3.15 14.88
N PHE A 369 -4.23 4.02 15.10
CA PHE A 369 -4.01 5.46 15.03
C PHE A 369 -3.05 5.95 16.10
N LEU A 370 -3.18 5.46 17.34
CA LEU A 370 -2.26 5.82 18.43
C LEU A 370 -0.81 5.45 18.10
N ILE A 371 -0.58 4.23 17.60
CA ILE A 371 0.76 3.78 17.17
C ILE A 371 1.30 4.70 16.07
N ILE A 372 0.50 4.99 15.04
CA ILE A 372 0.93 5.85 13.92
C ILE A 372 1.32 7.26 14.41
N PHE A 373 0.47 7.89 15.22
CA PHE A 373 0.73 9.23 15.73
C PHE A 373 1.92 9.25 16.71
N GLN A 374 2.03 8.26 17.59
CA GLN A 374 3.18 8.12 18.48
C GLN A 374 4.48 7.97 17.69
N ARG A 375 4.50 7.14 16.65
CA ARG A 375 5.69 6.96 15.79
C ARG A 375 6.06 8.26 15.05
N PHE A 376 5.09 9.01 14.55
CA PHE A 376 5.35 10.33 13.97
C PHE A 376 5.94 11.32 14.97
N ILE A 377 5.36 11.41 16.17
CA ILE A 377 5.84 12.29 17.25
C ILE A 377 7.28 11.92 17.59
N MET A 378 7.56 10.64 17.86
CA MET A 378 8.91 10.17 18.18
C MET A 378 9.92 10.54 17.09
N LEU A 379 9.59 10.25 15.82
CA LEU A 379 10.50 10.45 14.70
C LEU A 379 10.74 11.93 14.39
N LEU A 380 9.72 12.79 14.53
CA LEU A 380 9.87 14.24 14.37
C LEU A 380 10.65 14.86 15.54
N THR A 381 10.36 14.46 16.78
CA THR A 381 11.07 14.95 17.97
C THR A 381 12.54 14.51 17.97
N GLU A 382 12.84 13.25 17.62
CA GLU A 382 14.22 12.75 17.48
C GLU A 382 14.99 13.55 16.42
N HIS A 383 14.34 13.89 15.30
CA HIS A 383 14.96 14.71 14.27
C HIS A 383 15.27 16.13 14.74
N ILE A 384 14.32 16.79 15.40
CA ILE A 384 14.52 18.14 15.96
C ILE A 384 15.71 18.11 16.92
N ALA A 385 15.69 17.20 17.90
CA ALA A 385 16.75 17.08 18.90
C ALA A 385 18.13 16.81 18.27
N ARG A 386 18.20 15.92 17.27
CA ARG A 386 19.45 15.63 16.55
C ARG A 386 19.97 16.86 15.80
N CYS A 387 19.11 17.56 15.08
CA CYS A 387 19.51 18.76 14.33
C CYS A 387 19.96 19.89 15.26
N GLU A 388 19.28 20.10 16.39
CA GLU A 388 19.71 21.05 17.43
C GLU A 388 21.07 20.68 18.03
N ALA A 389 21.31 19.40 18.31
CA ALA A 389 22.59 18.92 18.82
C ALA A 389 23.75 19.11 17.81
N GLU A 390 23.46 19.00 16.52
CA GLU A 390 24.42 19.19 15.44
C GLU A 390 24.56 20.66 14.98
N GLY A 391 23.72 21.57 15.50
CA GLY A 391 23.70 22.98 15.09
C GLY A 391 23.18 23.20 13.66
N ILE A 392 22.36 22.28 13.14
CA ILE A 392 21.78 22.31 11.80
C ILE A 392 20.31 22.71 11.89
N ASP A 393 19.81 23.46 10.90
CA ASP A 393 18.38 23.76 10.80
C ASP A 393 17.56 22.46 10.62
N PHE A 394 16.72 22.16 11.62
CA PHE A 394 15.79 21.02 11.56
C PHE A 394 14.71 21.22 10.49
N ASN A 395 14.43 22.45 10.05
CA ASN A 395 13.38 22.76 9.08
C ASN A 395 13.79 22.46 7.62
N ASN A 396 14.43 21.31 7.41
CA ASN A 396 14.87 20.81 6.11
C ASN A 396 13.73 20.11 5.33
N PHE A 397 14.05 19.59 4.13
CA PHE A 397 13.06 18.94 3.26
C PHE A 397 12.49 17.65 3.86
N TRP A 398 13.30 16.89 4.60
CA TRP A 398 12.84 15.68 5.28
C TRP A 398 11.79 16.04 6.34
N PHE A 399 12.07 17.02 7.20
CA PHE A 399 11.14 17.45 8.25
C PHE A 399 9.81 17.94 7.66
N LYS A 400 9.88 18.83 6.66
CA LYS A 400 8.68 19.34 5.96
C LYS A 400 7.86 18.22 5.31
N SER A 401 8.53 17.27 4.66
CA SER A 401 7.86 16.12 4.04
C SER A 401 7.17 15.25 5.09
N THR A 402 7.88 14.88 6.16
CA THR A 402 7.36 14.06 7.25
C THR A 402 6.19 14.73 7.97
N LEU A 403 6.31 16.02 8.28
CA LEU A 403 5.22 16.80 8.88
C LEU A 403 4.00 16.87 7.95
N GLY A 404 4.22 16.99 6.64
CA GLY A 404 3.16 16.90 5.63
C GLY A 404 2.45 15.54 5.60
N ARG A 405 3.17 14.44 5.90
CA ARG A 405 2.59 13.09 5.99
C ARG A 405 1.78 12.87 7.27
N LEU A 406 2.23 13.42 8.39
CA LEU A 406 1.42 13.49 9.61
C LEU A 406 0.09 14.21 9.33
N GLN A 407 0.18 15.38 8.69
CA GLN A 407 -0.97 16.17 8.27
C GLN A 407 -1.89 15.39 7.30
N GLU A 408 -1.33 14.64 6.36
CA GLU A 408 -2.09 13.80 5.43
C GLU A 408 -2.91 12.71 6.15
N VAL A 409 -2.36 12.07 7.19
CA VAL A 409 -3.10 11.07 7.98
C VAL A 409 -4.33 11.67 8.65
N PHE A 410 -4.19 12.85 9.28
CA PHE A 410 -5.30 13.58 9.88
C PHE A 410 -6.40 13.89 8.86
N PHE A 411 -6.03 14.49 7.72
CA PHE A 411 -7.02 14.93 6.74
C PHE A 411 -7.65 13.79 5.94
N GLN A 412 -6.91 12.73 5.61
CA GLN A 412 -7.45 11.64 4.81
C GLN A 412 -8.43 10.78 5.60
N HIS A 413 -8.26 10.69 6.92
CA HIS A 413 -9.06 9.82 7.78
C HIS A 413 -9.82 10.59 8.87
N HIS A 414 -10.11 11.87 8.61
CA HIS A 414 -10.68 12.80 9.58
C HIS A 414 -11.93 12.26 10.30
N GLU A 415 -12.84 11.60 9.59
CA GLU A 415 -14.07 11.04 10.17
C GLU A 415 -13.81 10.05 11.31
N GLN A 416 -12.76 9.24 11.19
CA GLN A 416 -12.40 8.27 12.22
C GLN A 416 -11.55 8.92 13.30
N VAL A 417 -10.60 9.78 12.91
CA VAL A 417 -9.69 10.45 13.87
C VAL A 417 -10.47 11.39 14.81
N PHE A 418 -11.54 12.04 14.33
CA PHE A 418 -12.39 12.89 15.18
C PHE A 418 -13.03 12.17 16.36
N LYS A 419 -13.20 10.84 16.29
CA LYS A 419 -13.74 10.02 17.40
C LYS A 419 -12.75 9.87 18.55
N TYR A 420 -11.48 10.17 18.31
CA TYR A 420 -10.38 9.93 19.24
C TYR A 420 -9.67 11.21 19.68
N VAL A 421 -10.17 12.40 19.31
CA VAL A 421 -9.53 13.70 19.60
C VAL A 421 -9.21 13.87 21.08
N ASP A 422 -10.15 13.58 21.97
CA ASP A 422 -9.93 13.73 23.42
C ASP A 422 -8.81 12.82 23.93
N THR A 423 -8.72 11.59 23.41
CA THR A 423 -7.61 10.67 23.72
C THR A 423 -6.30 11.19 23.14
N LEU A 424 -6.32 11.70 21.91
CA LEU A 424 -5.12 12.22 21.25
C LEU A 424 -4.58 13.47 21.96
N GLU A 425 -5.45 14.39 22.38
CA GLU A 425 -5.08 15.61 23.11
C GLU A 425 -4.52 15.30 24.49
N SER A 426 -5.13 14.34 25.21
CA SER A 426 -4.71 13.98 26.57
C SER A 426 -3.45 13.11 26.64
N LEU A 427 -3.23 12.21 25.68
CA LEU A 427 -2.16 11.21 25.75
C LEU A 427 -0.98 11.47 24.80
N LEU A 428 -1.23 12.06 23.63
CA LEU A 428 -0.21 12.21 22.60
C LEU A 428 0.14 13.68 22.37
N PHE A 429 -0.81 14.50 21.91
CA PHE A 429 -0.60 15.90 21.54
C PHE A 429 -0.76 16.85 22.74
N THR A 430 0.04 16.60 23.78
CA THR A 430 0.10 17.44 24.98
C THR A 430 0.91 18.72 24.75
N SER A 431 0.89 19.63 25.72
CA SER A 431 1.68 20.87 25.70
C SER A 431 3.19 20.68 25.66
N ASP A 432 3.67 19.46 25.94
CA ASP A 432 5.11 19.15 26.03
C ASP A 432 5.71 18.81 24.65
N ILE A 433 4.87 18.63 23.63
CA ILE A 433 5.32 18.39 22.26
C ILE A 433 5.77 19.69 21.60
N ASP A 434 6.80 19.60 20.74
CA ASP A 434 7.23 20.75 19.95
C ASP A 434 6.07 21.39 19.16
N HIS A 435 6.05 22.72 19.19
CA HIS A 435 4.98 23.53 18.63
C HIS A 435 4.72 23.28 17.13
N HIS A 436 5.72 22.89 16.34
CA HIS A 436 5.51 22.59 14.92
C HIS A 436 4.62 21.35 14.75
N ILE A 437 4.88 20.31 15.54
CA ILE A 437 4.10 19.06 15.52
C ILE A 437 2.70 19.34 16.08
N LEU A 438 2.62 20.04 17.21
CA LEU A 438 1.35 20.39 17.85
C LEU A 438 0.46 21.26 16.94
N SER A 439 1.05 22.17 16.17
CA SER A 439 0.31 23.02 15.23
C SER A 439 -0.48 22.24 14.18
N VAL A 440 0.00 21.06 13.77
CA VAL A 440 -0.71 20.19 12.82
C VAL A 440 -1.99 19.64 13.43
N PHE A 441 -1.93 19.21 14.70
CA PHE A 441 -3.09 18.74 15.44
C PHE A 441 -4.09 19.87 15.70
N GLN A 442 -3.61 21.06 16.09
CA GLN A 442 -4.47 22.24 16.27
C GLN A 442 -5.18 22.65 14.98
N GLN A 443 -4.49 22.64 13.84
CA GLN A 443 -5.08 22.89 12.52
C GLN A 443 -6.17 21.86 12.18
N PHE A 444 -5.98 20.60 12.57
CA PHE A 444 -6.98 19.55 12.39
C PHE A 444 -8.22 19.78 13.28
N CYS A 445 -8.04 20.10 14.56
CA CYS A 445 -9.14 20.41 15.47
C CYS A 445 -9.96 21.63 15.00
N ALA A 446 -9.30 22.64 14.42
CA ALA A 446 -9.94 23.82 13.87
C ALA A 446 -10.88 23.56 12.67
N LEU A 447 -10.89 22.34 12.10
CA LEU A 447 -11.88 21.99 11.05
C LEU A 447 -13.27 21.71 11.61
N LYS A 448 -13.38 21.45 12.93
CA LYS A 448 -14.63 21.14 13.62
C LYS A 448 -15.05 22.24 14.60
N ALA A 449 -14.11 23.11 14.99
CA ALA A 449 -14.39 24.36 15.70
C ALA A 449 -15.07 25.37 14.77
#